data_AF-A0A425CQ21-F1
#
_entry.id   AF-A0A425CQ21-F1
#
_cell.length_a   1.000
_cell.length_b   1.000
_cell.length_c   1.000
_cell.angle_alpha   90.00
_cell.angle_beta   90.00
_cell.angle_gamma   90.00
#
_symmetry.space_group_name_H-M   'P 1'
#
loop_
_entity.id
_entity.type
_entity.pdbx_description
1 polymer ?
#
loop_
_entity_poly.entity_id
_entity_poly.type
_entity_poly.pdbx_seq_one_letter_code
_entity_poly.pdbx_strand_id
1 'polypeptide(L)'
;MLVERASTWSAALALWKDVHHDPPPPSSKEDAPSSALRFRGSCVRDGKHAYSSEAIAGAVGTAVLNLHPKWTVSLSDFDVEVVALVMHSHVVCG
;
A
#
# COMPACT_ATOMS: atom_id res chain seq x y z
N MET A 1 0.03 -17.90 -13.53
CA MET A 1 -0.81 -18.45 -12.44
C MET A 1 -0.14 -18.08 -11.14
N LEU A 2 -0.61 -17.02 -10.46
CA LEU A 2 -0.13 -16.65 -9.12
C LEU A 2 -0.61 -17.75 -8.16
N VAL A 3 0.32 -18.35 -7.42
CA VAL A 3 0.04 -19.54 -6.60
C VAL A 3 -0.45 -19.09 -5.22
N GLU A 4 -1.67 -19.49 -4.85
CA GLU A 4 -2.23 -19.37 -3.50
C GLU A 4 -1.44 -20.24 -2.52
N ARG A 5 -0.38 -19.70 -1.92
CA ARG A 5 0.39 -20.38 -0.85
C ARG A 5 0.29 -19.71 0.51
N ALA A 6 -0.12 -18.45 0.58
CA ALA A 6 -0.29 -17.73 1.83
C ALA A 6 -1.73 -17.91 2.35
N SER A 7 -1.88 -18.35 3.60
CA SER A 7 -3.19 -18.46 4.25
C SER A 7 -3.95 -17.13 4.36
N THR A 8 -3.24 -16.00 4.20
CA THR A 8 -3.78 -14.64 4.22
C THR A 8 -4.21 -14.12 2.84
N TRP A 9 -4.01 -14.89 1.77
CA TRP A 9 -4.23 -14.42 0.39
C TRP A 9 -5.66 -13.94 0.13
N SER A 10 -6.66 -14.72 0.54
CA SER A 10 -8.08 -14.35 0.33
C SER A 10 -8.45 -13.06 1.05
N ALA A 11 -7.91 -12.84 2.26
CA ALA A 11 -8.12 -11.61 3.02
C ALA A 11 -7.44 -10.41 2.35
N ALA A 12 -6.21 -10.57 1.88
CA ALA A 12 -5.49 -9.53 1.14
C ALA A 12 -6.20 -9.15 -0.17
N LEU A 13 -6.72 -10.13 -0.92
CA LEU A 13 -7.50 -9.87 -2.13
C LEU A 13 -8.83 -9.15 -1.83
N ALA A 14 -9.51 -9.50 -0.74
CA ALA A 14 -10.74 -8.83 -0.34
C ALA A 14 -10.48 -7.35 -0.01
N LEU A 15 -9.40 -7.09 0.75
CA LEU A 15 -8.95 -5.75 1.10
C LEU A 15 -8.58 -4.93 -0.14
N TRP A 16 -7.80 -5.50 -1.06
CA TRP A 16 -7.43 -4.83 -2.31
C TRP A 16 -8.67 -4.46 -3.16
N LYS A 17 -9.66 -5.37 -3.25
CA LYS A 17 -10.90 -5.12 -3.98
C LYS A 17 -11.73 -4.01 -3.35
N ASP A 18 -11.79 -3.93 -2.02
CA ASP A 18 -12.50 -2.87 -1.29
C ASP A 18 -11.88 -1.49 -1.56
N VAL A 19 -10.55 -1.42 -1.63
CA VAL A 19 -9.78 -0.19 -1.85
C VAL A 19 -9.83 0.29 -3.31
N HIS A 20 -9.81 -0.63 -4.28
CA HIS A 20 -9.66 -0.33 -5.71
C HIS A 20 -10.93 -0.49 -6.54
N HIS A 21 -12.08 -0.81 -5.94
CA HIS A 21 -13.34 -0.75 -6.68
C HIS A 21 -13.63 0.71 -7.10
N ASP A 22 -13.73 0.91 -8.42
CA ASP A 22 -14.22 2.12 -9.09
C ASP A 22 -15.35 2.78 -8.27
N PRO A 23 -15.38 4.12 -8.12
CA PRO A 23 -16.50 4.76 -7.45
C PRO A 23 -17.80 4.32 -8.13
N PRO A 24 -18.79 3.79 -7.38
CA PRO A 24 -20.09 3.52 -7.98
C PRO A 24 -20.62 4.83 -8.60
N PRO A 25 -21.38 4.76 -9.73
CA PRO A 25 -22.04 5.94 -10.26
C PRO A 25 -22.81 6.63 -9.12
N PRO A 26 -22.92 7.97 -9.10
CA PRO A 26 -23.48 8.71 -7.97
C PRO A 26 -24.94 8.33 -7.75
N SER A 27 -25.17 7.24 -7.01
CA SER A 27 -26.46 6.82 -6.53
C SER A 27 -26.59 7.39 -5.14
N SER A 28 -27.64 8.18 -4.96
CA SER A 28 -28.09 8.84 -3.75
C SER A 28 -28.37 7.86 -2.59
N LYS A 29 -27.31 7.28 -2.04
CA LYS A 29 -27.28 6.58 -0.76
C LYS A 29 -25.92 6.88 -0.15
N GLU A 30 -25.98 7.46 1.05
CA GLU A 30 -24.90 7.80 1.96
C GLU A 30 -23.59 7.06 1.68
N ASP A 31 -22.53 7.85 1.46
CA ASP A 31 -21.16 7.40 1.26
C ASP A 31 -20.84 6.20 2.15
N ALA A 32 -20.78 5.01 1.55
CA ALA A 32 -20.22 3.85 2.23
C ALA A 32 -18.82 4.25 2.69
N PRO A 33 -18.46 4.05 3.98
CA PRO A 33 -17.17 4.45 4.47
C PRO A 33 -16.12 3.58 3.78
N SER A 34 -15.46 4.11 2.75
CA SER A 34 -14.15 3.61 2.32
C SER A 34 -13.30 3.59 3.58
N SER A 35 -13.05 2.39 4.11
CA SER A 35 -12.48 2.20 5.43
C SER A 35 -11.09 2.85 5.47
N ALA A 36 -10.87 3.73 6.44
CA ALA A 36 -9.59 4.42 6.62
C ALA A 36 -8.53 3.38 7.02
N LEU A 37 -7.72 2.92 6.06
CA LEU A 37 -6.70 1.90 6.32
C LEU A 37 -5.47 2.48 7.02
N ARG A 38 -4.87 1.65 7.88
CA ARG A 38 -3.57 1.90 8.47
C ARG A 38 -2.53 1.17 7.65
N PHE A 39 -1.50 1.87 7.20
CA PHE A 39 -0.43 1.26 6.41
C PHE A 39 0.95 1.51 7.00
N ARG A 40 1.89 0.63 6.66
CA ARG A 40 3.32 0.83 6.89
C ARG A 40 4.04 0.97 5.56
N GLY A 41 4.88 1.99 5.42
CA GLY A 41 5.84 2.07 4.32
C GLY A 41 7.12 1.31 4.66
N SER A 42 7.59 0.46 3.75
CA SER A 42 8.83 -0.30 3.88
C SER A 42 9.66 -0.20 2.61
N CYS A 43 10.98 -0.32 2.75
CA CYS A 43 11.89 -0.28 1.61
C CYS A 43 13.00 -1.32 1.77
N VAL A 44 13.16 -2.14 0.73
CA VAL A 44 14.26 -3.08 0.57
C VAL A 44 15.06 -2.65 -0.64
N ARG A 45 16.39 -2.61 -0.50
CA ARG A 45 17.31 -2.20 -1.57
C ARG A 45 18.34 -3.29 -1.82
N ASP A 46 18.67 -3.57 -3.07
CA ASP A 46 19.85 -4.36 -3.40
C ASP A 46 21.13 -3.52 -3.28
N GLY A 47 22.28 -4.12 -2.95
CA GLY A 47 23.57 -3.41 -3.00
C GLY A 47 23.65 -2.03 -2.32
N LYS A 48 24.33 -1.07 -2.97
CA LYS A 48 24.51 0.31 -2.48
C LYS A 48 23.79 1.29 -3.40
N HIS A 49 22.89 2.09 -2.82
CA HIS A 49 22.17 3.17 -3.50
C HIS A 49 22.45 4.52 -2.85
N ALA A 50 22.21 5.59 -3.62
CA ALA A 50 22.38 6.97 -3.17
C ALA A 50 21.47 7.37 -1.99
N TYR A 51 20.27 6.77 -1.89
CA TYR A 51 19.29 7.08 -0.86
C TYR A 51 19.13 5.92 0.12
N SER A 52 19.00 6.23 1.42
CA SER A 52 18.76 5.23 2.47
C SER A 52 17.37 4.61 2.33
N SER A 53 17.18 3.40 2.87
CA SER A 53 15.87 2.74 2.85
C SER A 53 14.80 3.57 3.58
N GLU A 54 15.19 4.24 4.67
CA GLU A 54 14.30 5.13 5.44
C GLU A 54 13.84 6.33 4.61
N ALA A 55 14.75 6.99 3.88
CA ALA A 55 14.41 8.13 3.03
C ALA A 55 13.43 7.73 1.91
N ILE A 56 13.65 6.56 1.31
CA ILE A 56 12.77 6.04 0.25
C ILE A 56 11.41 5.64 0.82
N ALA A 57 11.36 4.93 1.95
CA ALA A 57 10.11 4.56 2.61
C ALA A 57 9.28 5.79 3.00
N GLY A 58 9.92 6.87 3.48
CA GLY A 58 9.25 8.13 3.78
C GLY A 58 8.67 8.82 2.54
N ALA A 59 9.43 8.85 1.44
CA ALA A 59 8.96 9.42 0.17
C ALA A 59 7.77 8.65 -0.41
N VAL A 60 7.84 7.31 -0.40
CA VAL A 60 6.75 6.44 -0.83
C VAL A 60 5.53 6.60 0.08
N GLY A 61 5.72 6.62 1.40
CA GLY A 61 4.63 6.86 2.35
C GLY A 61 3.93 8.20 2.13
N THR A 62 4.67 9.26 1.82
CA THR A 62 4.11 10.57 1.46
C THR A 62 3.27 10.49 0.19
N ALA A 63 3.76 9.79 -0.84
CA ALA A 63 3.00 9.58 -2.07
C ALA A 63 1.69 8.80 -1.82
N VAL A 64 1.73 7.77 -0.97
CA VAL A 64 0.53 7.00 -0.58
C VAL A 64 -0.49 7.90 0.13
N LEU A 65 -0.06 8.74 1.08
CA LEU A 65 -0.96 9.67 1.78
C LEU A 65 -1.58 10.70 0.82
N ASN A 66 -0.84 11.15 -0.19
CA ASN A 66 -1.37 12.06 -1.20
C ASN A 66 -2.43 11.40 -2.09
N LEU A 67 -2.25 10.11 -2.43
CA LEU A 67 -3.20 9.33 -3.23
C LEU A 67 -4.41 8.86 -2.42
N HIS A 68 -4.20 8.58 -1.13
CA HIS A 68 -5.21 8.07 -0.20
C HIS A 68 -5.26 8.93 1.07
N PRO A 69 -5.88 10.14 1.03
CA PRO A 69 -5.85 11.09 2.15
C PRO A 69 -6.51 10.60 3.44
N LYS A 70 -7.34 9.54 3.36
CA LYS A 70 -8.00 8.92 4.52
C LYS A 70 -7.14 7.84 5.17
N TRP A 71 -6.06 7.41 4.55
CA TRP A 71 -5.17 6.40 5.12
C TRP A 71 -4.28 7.03 6.19
N THR A 72 -3.78 6.20 7.10
CA THR A 72 -2.91 6.64 8.20
C THR A 72 -1.68 5.75 8.30
N VAL A 73 -0.56 6.30 8.78
CA VAL A 73 0.68 5.52 8.95
C VAL A 73 0.68 4.84 10.32
N SER A 74 1.00 3.55 10.35
CA SER A 74 1.23 2.79 11.58
C SER A 74 2.39 1.82 11.38
N LEU A 75 3.42 1.91 12.24
CA LEU A 75 4.62 1.06 12.13
C LEU A 75 4.46 -0.31 12.80
N SER A 76 3.50 -0.45 13.72
CA SER A 76 3.33 -1.63 14.57
C SER A 76 2.01 -2.37 14.37
N ASP A 77 0.92 -1.65 14.06
CA ASP A 77 -0.42 -2.22 13.91
C ASP A 77 -1.03 -1.66 12.62
N PHE A 78 -0.70 -2.31 11.50
CA PHE A 78 -1.06 -1.90 10.15
C PHE A 78 -1.87 -3.00 9.46
N ASP A 79 -2.77 -2.57 8.58
CA ASP A 79 -3.64 -3.45 7.80
C ASP A 79 -2.95 -3.84 6.47
N VAL A 80 -2.12 -2.94 5.93
CA VAL A 80 -1.34 -3.13 4.69
C VAL A 80 0.10 -2.67 4.87
N GLU A 81 1.04 -3.36 4.26
CA GLU A 81 2.42 -2.89 4.11
C GLU A 81 2.67 -2.53 2.65
N VAL A 82 3.09 -1.29 2.40
CA VAL A 82 3.51 -0.80 1.08
C VAL A 82 5.02 -0.96 0.99
N VAL A 83 5.47 -1.83 0.10
CA VAL A 83 6.89 -2.22 -0.02
C VAL A 83 7.48 -1.65 -1.30
N ALA A 84 8.51 -0.82 -1.14
CA ALA A 84 9.37 -0.38 -2.24
C ALA A 84 10.58 -1.32 -2.36
N LEU A 85 10.68 -2.02 -3.48
CA LEU A 85 11.84 -2.82 -3.86
C LEU A 85 12.70 -2.00 -4.83
N VAL A 86 13.85 -1.55 -4.36
CA VAL A 86 14.83 -0.85 -5.19
C VAL A 86 15.87 -1.86 -5.66
N MET A 87 15.88 -2.09 -6.96
CA MET A 87 16.86 -2.88 -7.68
C MET A 87 17.73 -1.94 -8.50
N HIS A 88 18.93 -2.37 -8.87
CA HIS A 88 19.90 -1.65 -9.70
C HIS A 88 19.45 -0.32 -10.36
N SER A 89 18.52 -0.36 -11.31
CA SER A 89 17.95 0.84 -11.97
C SER A 89 16.42 0.84 -12.01
N HIS A 90 15.77 0.07 -11.12
CA HIS A 90 14.32 -0.10 -11.11
C HIS A 90 13.76 0.02 -9.70
N VAL A 91 12.57 0.59 -9.60
CA VAL A 91 11.78 0.60 -8.36
C VAL A 91 10.47 -0.09 -8.65
N VAL A 92 10.12 -1.06 -7.81
CA VAL A 92 8.80 -1.71 -7.80
C VAL A 92 8.13 -1.37 -6.49
N CYS A 93 6.93 -0.81 -6.55
CA CYS A 93 6.10 -0.55 -5.37
C CYS A 93 4.85 -1.43 -5.45
N GLY A 94 4.48 -2.03 -4.32
CA GLY A 94 3.29 -2.86 -4.18
C GLY A 94 2.79 -2.90 -2.75
#